data_AF-M4RYL3-F1
#
_entry.id   AF-M4RYL3-F1
#
_cell.length_a   1.000
_cell.length_b   1.000
_cell.length_c   1.000
_cell.angle_alpha   90.00
_cell.angle_beta   90.00
_cell.angle_gamma   90.00
#
_symmetry.space_group_name_H-M   'P 1'
#
loop_
_entity.id
_entity.type
_entity.pdbx_description
1 polymer ?
#
loop_
_entity_poly.entity_id
_entity_poly.type
_entity_poly.pdbx_seq_one_letter_code
_entity_poly.pdbx_strand_id
1 'polypeptide(L)'
;MTSELANKALTPPEGAYGPTATRIRCTWKGKGTLAPGGSAVTNLAKSTDSFEFDWAAANGVTPKSAWVTISKIDTTDPLRKVDCREKDASPTAMFSSKMLESLKGFSVIRFLDWQKVNTNAPVSWARRTTAESTVQNTDQGPAVEIMVALANEAGIDPWFHMHWNADEEYVRRFAEYVRDHLAPGRKVYVEMSNEVWNYNFPVTNQAQAEGVAEGLSPTAGYAMFMRYAEKATWMNKIWTDVFKADPSRLVRIVATQNNNPAAVEMILGFRDTAQYVDAVSTAPYFGGATFAGTRATITDSANIFAFLSEDVDLAISKALKAKVVAQRYGKRYIGYEGGQHVVNRGNPTLVAAINRDPRMYDMYRKYLTAWNSQIGDLMTLYAATGSFDQYGAWGLREYTGQSLAETPKRRAVQDYLSRAY
;
A
#
# COMPACT_ATOMS: atom_id res chain seq x y z
N MET A 1 40.64 -1.96 -4.95
CA MET A 1 39.73 -3.11 -5.12
C MET A 1 39.44 -3.25 -6.61
N THR A 2 39.96 -4.27 -7.30
CA THR A 2 39.84 -4.43 -8.77
C THR A 2 38.99 -5.64 -9.19
N SER A 3 38.27 -6.28 -8.27
CA SER A 3 37.43 -7.46 -8.55
C SER A 3 36.01 -7.41 -7.95
N GLU A 4 35.66 -6.38 -7.20
CA GLU A 4 34.32 -6.26 -6.63
C GLU A 4 33.39 -5.55 -7.60
N LEU A 5 32.25 -6.20 -7.89
CA LEU A 5 31.18 -5.65 -8.70
C LEU A 5 29.95 -5.45 -7.83
N ALA A 6 29.39 -4.25 -7.86
CA ALA A 6 28.11 -3.96 -7.21
C ALA A 6 27.05 -3.72 -8.28
N ASN A 7 26.05 -4.61 -8.34
CA ASN A 7 24.91 -4.49 -9.25
C ASN A 7 23.71 -3.92 -8.51
N LYS A 8 23.07 -2.91 -9.09
CA LYS A 8 21.80 -2.37 -8.61
C LYS A 8 20.77 -2.46 -9.72
N ALA A 9 19.78 -3.34 -9.53
CA ALA A 9 18.61 -3.38 -10.40
C ALA A 9 17.92 -2.02 -10.42
N LEU A 10 17.59 -1.54 -11.62
CA LEU A 10 16.78 -0.35 -11.80
C LEU A 10 15.31 -0.72 -11.73
N THR A 11 14.48 0.18 -11.23
CA THR A 11 13.03 0.05 -11.32
C THR A 11 12.60 0.42 -12.75
N PRO A 12 11.88 -0.46 -13.48
CA PRO A 12 11.40 -0.15 -14.82
C PRO A 12 10.48 1.08 -14.80
N PRO A 13 10.75 2.12 -15.63
CA PRO A 13 9.82 3.22 -15.78
C PRO A 13 8.56 2.77 -16.53
N GLU A 14 7.50 3.57 -16.46
CA GLU A 14 6.21 3.29 -17.10
C GLU A 14 6.35 2.96 -18.58
N GLY A 15 7.19 3.69 -19.30
CA GLY A 15 7.38 3.47 -20.72
C GLY A 15 8.00 2.11 -21.06
N ALA A 16 8.74 1.48 -20.14
CA ALA A 16 9.36 0.18 -20.38
C ALA A 16 8.33 -0.95 -20.56
N TYR A 17 7.11 -0.76 -20.07
CA TYR A 17 6.00 -1.69 -20.26
C TYR A 17 5.25 -1.49 -21.59
N GLY A 18 5.41 -0.31 -22.19
CA GLY A 18 4.71 0.10 -23.41
C GLY A 18 5.24 -0.58 -24.69
N PRO A 19 4.74 -0.13 -25.86
CA PRO A 19 5.13 -0.69 -27.16
C PRO A 19 6.45 -0.11 -27.71
N THR A 20 6.97 0.95 -27.11
CA THR A 20 8.16 1.68 -27.58
C THR A 20 9.26 1.72 -26.51
N ALA A 21 10.51 1.76 -26.94
CA ALA A 21 11.63 1.81 -26.02
C ALA A 21 11.67 3.16 -25.29
N THR A 22 12.10 3.14 -24.02
CA THR A 22 12.19 4.34 -23.18
C THR A 22 13.64 4.79 -23.05
N ARG A 23 13.94 6.02 -23.45
CA ARG A 23 15.30 6.58 -23.30
C ARG A 23 15.57 6.90 -21.83
N ILE A 24 16.61 6.31 -21.27
CA ILE A 24 17.06 6.52 -19.89
C ILE A 24 18.33 7.34 -19.91
N ARG A 25 18.42 8.31 -19.00
CA ARG A 25 19.64 9.03 -18.67
C ARG A 25 20.07 8.65 -17.26
N CYS A 26 21.33 8.23 -17.14
CA CYS A 26 22.01 8.05 -15.87
C CYS A 26 23.12 9.09 -15.72
N THR A 27 23.15 9.79 -14.60
CA THR A 27 24.20 10.75 -14.24
C THR A 27 24.75 10.44 -12.85
N TRP A 28 25.97 10.88 -12.55
CA TRP A 28 26.55 10.76 -11.21
C TRP A 28 27.59 11.85 -10.96
N LYS A 29 28.00 12.00 -9.69
CA LYS A 29 29.18 12.78 -9.30
C LYS A 29 30.27 11.87 -8.78
N GLY A 30 31.51 12.32 -8.89
CA GLY A 30 32.70 11.63 -8.40
C GLY A 30 33.35 10.72 -9.44
N LYS A 31 34.41 10.03 -9.03
CA LYS A 31 35.26 9.24 -9.90
C LYS A 31 35.05 7.75 -9.66
N GLY A 32 34.82 7.03 -10.76
CA GLY A 32 34.59 5.60 -10.75
C GLY A 32 34.11 5.12 -12.12
N THR A 33 33.76 3.84 -12.19
CA THR A 33 33.21 3.22 -13.41
C THR A 33 31.80 2.72 -13.11
N LEU A 34 30.82 3.32 -13.78
CA LEU A 34 29.41 2.89 -13.79
C LEU A 34 29.03 2.48 -15.22
N ALA A 35 28.38 1.33 -15.37
CA ALA A 35 27.90 0.86 -16.67
C ALA A 35 26.50 0.23 -16.55
N PRO A 36 25.61 0.39 -17.55
CA PRO A 36 24.36 -0.33 -17.56
C PRO A 36 24.58 -1.79 -17.97
N GLY A 37 23.71 -2.67 -17.48
CA GLY A 37 23.62 -4.06 -17.89
C GLY A 37 22.17 -4.55 -17.93
N GLY A 38 21.94 -5.69 -18.56
CA GLY A 38 20.63 -6.30 -18.71
C GLY A 38 20.19 -6.47 -20.15
N SER A 39 19.26 -7.41 -20.35
CA SER A 39 18.73 -7.74 -21.68
C SER A 39 17.88 -6.62 -22.27
N ALA A 40 17.51 -5.62 -21.45
CA ALA A 40 16.76 -4.47 -21.89
C ALA A 40 17.62 -3.35 -22.50
N VAL A 41 18.94 -3.35 -22.30
CA VAL A 41 19.81 -2.20 -22.60
C VAL A 41 20.23 -2.22 -24.07
N THR A 42 19.79 -1.23 -24.84
CA THR A 42 20.24 -1.00 -26.23
C THR A 42 20.66 0.46 -26.45
N ASN A 43 21.28 0.77 -27.60
CA ASN A 43 21.61 2.13 -28.03
C ASN A 43 22.39 2.96 -26.98
N LEU A 44 23.37 2.33 -26.35
CA LEU A 44 24.19 2.92 -25.28
C LEU A 44 25.07 4.05 -25.81
N ALA A 45 24.93 5.23 -25.21
CA ALA A 45 25.81 6.38 -25.41
C ALA A 45 26.47 6.76 -24.08
N LYS A 46 27.80 6.88 -24.04
CA LYS A 46 28.55 7.19 -22.81
C LYS A 46 29.18 8.58 -22.89
N SER A 47 29.27 9.23 -21.74
CA SER A 47 30.05 10.44 -21.47
C SER A 47 30.92 10.20 -20.23
N THR A 48 31.64 11.23 -19.76
CA THR A 48 32.55 11.14 -18.61
C THR A 48 31.82 10.78 -17.31
N ASP A 49 30.68 11.40 -17.05
CA ASP A 49 29.91 11.35 -15.79
C ASP A 49 28.43 11.01 -16.03
N SER A 50 28.14 10.46 -17.21
CA SER A 50 26.79 10.04 -17.59
C SER A 50 26.80 8.96 -18.67
N PHE A 51 25.71 8.23 -18.77
CA PHE A 51 25.38 7.46 -19.96
C PHE A 51 23.88 7.51 -20.21
N GLU A 52 23.50 7.27 -21.45
CA GLU A 52 22.12 7.11 -21.86
C GLU A 52 21.96 5.77 -22.58
N PHE A 53 20.82 5.12 -22.40
CA PHE A 53 20.48 3.88 -23.10
C PHE A 53 18.98 3.82 -23.35
N ASP A 54 18.58 2.98 -24.31
CA ASP A 54 17.18 2.66 -24.52
C ASP A 54 16.83 1.43 -23.68
N TRP A 55 15.85 1.59 -22.79
CA TRP A 55 15.21 0.47 -22.11
C TRP A 55 14.19 -0.14 -23.06
N ALA A 56 14.50 -1.31 -23.60
CA ALA A 56 13.69 -1.99 -24.59
C ALA A 56 12.25 -2.21 -24.11
N ALA A 57 11.30 -1.96 -25.03
CA ALA A 57 9.88 -2.15 -24.82
C ALA A 57 9.55 -3.61 -24.46
N ALA A 58 8.60 -3.78 -23.54
CA ALA A 58 8.05 -5.08 -23.19
C ALA A 58 6.78 -5.43 -23.96
N ASN A 59 6.00 -4.42 -24.36
CA ASN A 59 4.66 -4.57 -24.92
C ASN A 59 3.78 -5.51 -24.08
N GLY A 60 3.78 -5.31 -22.76
CA GLY A 60 3.12 -6.22 -21.84
C GLY A 60 3.51 -6.03 -20.38
N VAL A 61 3.05 -6.96 -19.55
CA VAL A 61 3.10 -6.85 -18.07
C VAL A 61 4.47 -7.20 -17.48
N THR A 62 5.37 -7.79 -18.27
CA THR A 62 6.69 -8.26 -17.83
C THR A 62 7.80 -7.43 -18.48
N PRO A 63 8.37 -6.43 -17.78
CA PRO A 63 9.42 -5.59 -18.32
C PRO A 63 10.74 -6.37 -18.41
N LYS A 64 11.56 -6.06 -19.42
CA LYS A 64 12.92 -6.58 -19.48
C LYS A 64 13.77 -5.93 -18.38
N SER A 65 14.71 -6.66 -17.79
CA SER A 65 15.53 -6.15 -16.71
C SER A 65 16.65 -5.23 -17.20
N ALA A 66 16.89 -4.17 -16.44
CA ALA A 66 18.09 -3.35 -16.53
C ALA A 66 18.65 -3.11 -15.12
N TRP A 67 19.97 -2.97 -15.03
CA TRP A 67 20.69 -2.66 -13.80
C TRP A 67 21.87 -1.75 -14.11
N VAL A 68 22.44 -1.16 -13.07
CA VAL A 68 23.73 -0.48 -13.14
C VAL A 68 24.78 -1.25 -12.35
N THR A 69 25.98 -1.34 -12.89
CA THR A 69 27.13 -2.01 -12.30
C THR A 69 28.19 -0.97 -11.96
N ILE A 70 28.59 -0.93 -10.69
CA ILE A 70 29.80 -0.23 -10.25
C ILE A 70 30.94 -1.23 -10.24
N SER A 71 32.02 -0.94 -10.98
CA SER A 71 33.21 -1.80 -11.06
C SER A 71 34.51 -1.14 -10.59
N LYS A 72 34.47 0.17 -10.36
CA LYS A 72 35.59 0.93 -9.78
C LYS A 72 35.06 2.16 -9.06
N ILE A 73 35.65 2.47 -7.90
CA ILE A 73 35.39 3.68 -7.14
C ILE A 73 36.74 4.30 -6.76
N ASP A 74 36.86 5.61 -6.86
CA ASP A 74 37.91 6.39 -6.20
C ASP A 74 37.50 6.64 -4.75
N THR A 75 38.28 6.18 -3.77
CA THR A 75 37.91 6.31 -2.35
C THR A 75 38.01 7.74 -1.83
N THR A 76 38.71 8.64 -2.54
CA THR A 76 38.85 10.05 -2.18
C THR A 76 37.78 10.94 -2.82
N ASP A 77 37.16 10.49 -3.92
CA ASP A 77 36.03 11.14 -4.57
C ASP A 77 35.03 10.08 -5.08
N PRO A 78 34.31 9.39 -4.16
CA PRO A 78 33.48 8.26 -4.54
C PRO A 78 32.26 8.68 -5.38
N LEU A 79 31.77 7.71 -6.15
CA LEU A 79 30.50 7.82 -6.87
C LEU A 79 29.38 8.16 -5.89
N ARG A 80 28.63 9.23 -6.19
CA ARG A 80 27.50 9.71 -5.38
C ARG A 80 26.48 10.40 -6.27
N LYS A 81 25.27 10.62 -5.75
CA LYS A 81 24.15 11.22 -6.49
C LYS A 81 23.94 10.51 -7.84
N VAL A 82 24.00 9.18 -7.83
CA VAL A 82 23.69 8.36 -9.00
C VAL A 82 22.21 8.49 -9.27
N ASP A 83 21.87 8.98 -10.44
CA ASP A 83 20.50 9.31 -10.83
C ASP A 83 20.20 8.74 -12.20
N CYS A 84 19.32 7.73 -12.26
CA CYS A 84 18.87 7.06 -13.47
C CYS A 84 17.36 7.22 -13.63
N ARG A 85 16.93 7.95 -14.65
CA ARG A 85 15.52 8.24 -14.93
C ARG A 85 15.23 8.36 -16.42
N GLU A 86 13.96 8.42 -16.81
CA GLU A 86 13.55 8.79 -18.17
C GLU A 86 14.24 10.10 -18.59
N LYS A 87 14.75 10.18 -19.83
CA LYS A 87 15.59 11.30 -20.29
C LYS A 87 14.89 12.67 -20.23
N ASP A 88 13.58 12.66 -20.40
CA ASP A 88 12.68 13.81 -20.36
C ASP A 88 12.15 14.11 -18.94
N ALA A 89 12.42 13.27 -17.95
CA ALA A 89 12.09 13.56 -16.57
C ALA A 89 12.96 14.71 -16.01
N SER A 90 12.34 15.60 -15.24
CA SER A 90 13.06 16.68 -14.55
C SER A 90 14.18 16.11 -13.66
N PRO A 91 15.39 16.68 -13.64
CA PRO A 91 16.49 16.21 -12.79
C PRO A 91 16.24 16.47 -11.29
N THR A 92 15.21 17.26 -10.94
CA THR A 92 14.84 17.56 -9.56
C THR A 92 13.57 16.83 -9.11
N ALA A 93 12.91 16.08 -9.98
CA ALA A 93 11.74 15.32 -9.61
C ALA A 93 12.10 14.21 -8.60
N MET A 94 11.33 14.10 -7.53
CA MET A 94 11.43 12.99 -6.57
C MET A 94 10.57 11.79 -7.01
N PHE A 95 9.38 12.05 -7.55
CA PHE A 95 8.47 11.02 -8.03
C PHE A 95 8.19 11.16 -9.53
N SER A 96 7.77 10.04 -10.15
CA SER A 96 7.29 10.03 -11.53
C SER A 96 6.03 10.89 -11.67
N SER A 97 5.98 11.75 -12.68
CA SER A 97 4.79 12.53 -13.00
C SER A 97 3.58 11.66 -13.35
N LYS A 98 3.81 10.51 -14.01
CA LYS A 98 2.76 9.52 -14.34
C LYS A 98 2.26 8.79 -13.10
N MET A 99 3.14 8.53 -12.13
CA MET A 99 2.74 8.01 -10.82
C MET A 99 1.84 9.02 -10.10
N LEU A 100 2.26 10.28 -9.99
CA LEU A 100 1.49 11.36 -9.37
C LEU A 100 0.13 11.57 -10.05
N GLU A 101 0.11 11.57 -11.39
CA GLU A 101 -1.13 11.65 -12.18
C GLU A 101 -2.10 10.51 -11.82
N SER A 102 -1.57 9.30 -11.58
CA SER A 102 -2.41 8.15 -11.24
C SER A 102 -3.02 8.21 -9.83
N LEU A 103 -2.54 9.11 -8.98
CA LEU A 103 -3.09 9.37 -7.65
C LEU A 103 -4.14 10.48 -7.65
N LYS A 104 -4.31 11.23 -8.75
CA LYS A 104 -5.33 12.28 -8.84
C LYS A 104 -6.74 11.71 -8.64
N GLY A 105 -7.53 12.46 -7.86
CA GLY A 105 -8.90 12.10 -7.50
C GLY A 105 -9.00 11.25 -6.23
N PHE A 106 -7.94 10.57 -5.81
CA PHE A 106 -7.91 9.90 -4.51
C PHE A 106 -7.70 10.93 -3.39
N SER A 107 -8.36 10.74 -2.25
CA SER A 107 -8.20 11.60 -1.08
C SER A 107 -7.17 11.08 -0.09
N VAL A 108 -6.95 9.76 -0.03
CA VAL A 108 -6.08 9.09 0.95
C VAL A 108 -5.18 8.06 0.26
N ILE A 109 -3.94 7.95 0.70
CA ILE A 109 -3.03 6.84 0.40
C ILE A 109 -2.66 6.09 1.67
N ARG A 110 -2.87 4.77 1.69
CA ARG A 110 -2.44 3.89 2.78
C ARG A 110 -1.09 3.28 2.46
N PHE A 111 -0.11 3.55 3.31
CA PHE A 111 1.29 3.18 3.08
C PHE A 111 1.66 1.76 3.50
N LEU A 112 0.71 0.96 3.99
CA LEU A 112 0.87 -0.39 4.52
C LEU A 112 2.10 -1.15 3.97
N ASP A 113 2.07 -1.49 2.68
CA ASP A 113 3.09 -2.33 2.04
C ASP A 113 4.43 -1.62 1.84
N TRP A 114 4.41 -0.29 1.74
CA TRP A 114 5.63 0.51 1.76
C TRP A 114 6.30 0.43 3.13
N GLN A 115 5.56 0.51 4.22
CA GLN A 115 6.10 0.50 5.59
C GLN A 115 6.53 -0.89 6.08
N LYS A 116 6.26 -1.96 5.32
CA LYS A 116 6.64 -3.34 5.64
C LYS A 116 6.17 -3.82 7.03
N VAL A 117 5.09 -3.26 7.57
CA VAL A 117 4.62 -3.57 8.94
C VAL A 117 4.23 -5.04 9.11
N ASN A 118 3.85 -5.73 8.03
CA ASN A 118 3.50 -7.16 8.02
C ASN A 118 4.69 -8.09 8.31
N THR A 119 5.95 -7.61 8.20
CA THR A 119 7.13 -8.41 8.61
C THR A 119 7.22 -8.54 10.14
N ASN A 120 6.53 -7.64 10.86
CA ASN A 120 6.53 -7.56 12.31
C ASN A 120 7.93 -7.39 12.93
N ALA A 121 8.89 -6.86 12.16
CA ALA A 121 10.24 -6.62 12.63
C ALA A 121 10.30 -5.50 13.69
N PRO A 122 11.23 -5.56 14.66
CA PRO A 122 11.48 -4.45 15.56
C PRO A 122 12.09 -3.26 14.81
N VAL A 123 11.73 -2.05 15.23
CA VAL A 123 12.23 -0.81 14.66
C VAL A 123 12.48 0.22 15.77
N SER A 124 13.51 1.04 15.61
CA SER A 124 13.77 2.20 16.46
C SER A 124 14.11 3.41 15.61
N TRP A 125 13.93 4.62 16.14
CA TRP A 125 14.15 5.84 15.38
C TRP A 125 15.59 5.97 14.85
N ALA A 126 16.57 5.56 15.67
CA ALA A 126 17.98 5.64 15.35
C ALA A 126 18.43 4.66 14.25
N ARG A 127 17.70 3.55 14.05
CA ARG A 127 18.03 2.51 13.05
C ARG A 127 17.08 2.45 11.87
N ARG A 128 16.15 3.41 11.76
CA ARG A 128 15.18 3.48 10.67
C ARG A 128 15.86 3.76 9.32
N THR A 129 15.15 3.51 8.23
CA THR A 129 15.52 4.05 6.91
C THR A 129 15.37 5.56 6.90
N THR A 130 16.40 6.29 6.47
CA THR A 130 16.43 7.76 6.40
C THR A 130 16.41 8.23 4.95
N ALA A 131 16.12 9.51 4.71
CA ALA A 131 16.16 10.08 3.35
C ALA A 131 17.53 9.90 2.67
N GLU A 132 18.62 9.89 3.44
CA GLU A 132 19.99 9.71 2.96
C GLU A 132 20.40 8.23 2.80
N SER A 133 19.52 7.29 3.18
CA SER A 133 19.80 5.87 2.99
C SER A 133 19.90 5.55 1.51
N THR A 134 21.00 4.89 1.11
CA THR A 134 21.29 4.49 -0.27
C THR A 134 20.19 3.63 -0.91
N VAL A 135 19.43 2.90 -0.08
CA VAL A 135 18.31 2.05 -0.51
C VAL A 135 17.07 2.42 0.30
N GLN A 136 16.00 2.77 -0.41
CA GLN A 136 14.70 3.10 0.18
C GLN A 136 13.74 1.90 0.26
N ASN A 137 14.14 0.73 -0.26
CA ASN A 137 13.38 -0.52 -0.13
C ASN A 137 14.10 -1.46 0.84
N THR A 138 14.17 -1.07 2.10
CA THR A 138 14.71 -1.90 3.19
C THR A 138 13.60 -2.74 3.81
N ASP A 139 13.96 -3.60 4.77
CA ASP A 139 12.98 -4.38 5.55
C ASP A 139 12.05 -3.52 6.42
N GLN A 140 12.35 -2.23 6.58
CA GLN A 140 11.55 -1.25 7.31
C GLN A 140 10.75 -0.33 6.39
N GLY A 141 10.88 -0.48 5.07
CA GLY A 141 10.29 0.42 4.10
C GLY A 141 11.10 1.70 3.83
N PRO A 142 10.56 2.61 3.01
CA PRO A 142 11.18 3.90 2.73
C PRO A 142 11.11 4.83 3.94
N ALA A 143 11.94 5.86 3.92
CA ALA A 143 11.97 6.87 4.96
C ALA A 143 10.62 7.60 5.08
N VAL A 144 10.25 8.02 6.30
CA VAL A 144 9.02 8.81 6.53
C VAL A 144 9.05 10.13 5.75
N GLU A 145 10.25 10.68 5.58
CA GLU A 145 10.55 11.84 4.77
C GLU A 145 10.04 11.68 3.32
N ILE A 146 10.26 10.50 2.72
CA ILE A 146 9.82 10.18 1.36
C ILE A 146 8.29 9.99 1.30
N MET A 147 7.70 9.32 2.29
CA MET A 147 6.26 9.11 2.31
C MET A 147 5.48 10.42 2.49
N VAL A 148 5.94 11.31 3.36
CA VAL A 148 5.36 12.65 3.54
C VAL A 148 5.56 13.50 2.29
N ALA A 149 6.73 13.43 1.64
CA ALA A 149 6.96 14.12 0.37
C ALA A 149 5.97 13.66 -0.72
N LEU A 150 5.72 12.35 -0.83
CA LEU A 150 4.73 11.82 -1.78
C LEU A 150 3.33 12.35 -1.49
N ALA A 151 2.91 12.31 -0.21
CA ALA A 151 1.60 12.80 0.20
C ALA A 151 1.42 14.30 -0.13
N ASN A 152 2.46 15.10 0.12
CA ASN A 152 2.47 16.53 -0.18
C ASN A 152 2.44 16.80 -1.69
N GLU A 153 3.29 16.14 -2.47
CA GLU A 153 3.38 16.36 -3.92
C GLU A 153 2.14 15.87 -4.67
N ALA A 154 1.53 14.77 -4.20
CA ALA A 154 0.27 14.27 -4.76
C ALA A 154 -0.98 15.01 -4.22
N GLY A 155 -0.85 15.79 -3.15
CA GLY A 155 -1.97 16.50 -2.53
C GLY A 155 -3.00 15.57 -1.88
N ILE A 156 -2.54 14.51 -1.22
CA ILE A 156 -3.37 13.45 -0.63
C ILE A 156 -3.06 13.27 0.86
N ASP A 157 -4.06 12.84 1.63
CA ASP A 157 -3.89 12.55 3.06
C ASP A 157 -3.17 11.19 3.25
N PRO A 158 -2.10 11.11 4.05
CA PRO A 158 -1.43 9.85 4.33
C PRO A 158 -2.15 9.03 5.40
N TRP A 159 -2.20 7.71 5.21
CA TRP A 159 -2.53 6.72 6.23
C TRP A 159 -1.30 5.87 6.54
N PHE A 160 -0.76 6.08 7.75
CA PHE A 160 0.42 5.42 8.27
C PHE A 160 0.09 4.30 9.25
N HIS A 161 0.96 3.30 9.26
CA HIS A 161 0.96 2.19 10.18
C HIS A 161 2.18 2.28 11.10
N MET A 162 1.99 2.16 12.41
CA MET A 162 3.11 1.98 13.33
C MET A 162 3.43 0.49 13.48
N HIS A 163 4.72 0.13 13.47
CA HIS A 163 5.13 -1.25 13.72
C HIS A 163 4.73 -1.68 15.13
N TRP A 164 4.26 -2.92 15.28
CA TRP A 164 3.89 -3.49 16.58
C TRP A 164 5.05 -3.42 17.58
N ASN A 165 6.26 -3.73 17.11
CA ASN A 165 7.49 -3.79 17.88
C ASN A 165 8.29 -2.47 17.88
N ALA A 166 7.67 -1.34 17.54
CA ALA A 166 8.28 -0.02 17.70
C ALA A 166 8.28 0.42 19.18
N ASP A 167 9.36 1.11 19.57
CA ASP A 167 9.45 1.82 20.85
C ASP A 167 8.70 3.17 20.81
N GLU A 168 8.53 3.79 21.99
CA GLU A 168 7.87 5.10 22.08
C GLU A 168 8.63 6.19 21.32
N GLU A 169 9.97 6.16 21.33
CA GLU A 169 10.78 7.16 20.62
C GLU A 169 10.47 7.13 19.12
N TYR A 170 10.44 5.95 18.50
CA TYR A 170 10.06 5.81 17.10
C TYR A 170 8.68 6.38 16.82
N VAL A 171 7.66 5.97 17.59
CA VAL A 171 6.28 6.42 17.38
C VAL A 171 6.17 7.94 17.53
N ARG A 172 6.79 8.52 18.58
CA ARG A 172 6.75 9.95 18.86
C ARG A 172 7.48 10.76 17.79
N ARG A 173 8.70 10.38 17.42
CA ARG A 173 9.49 11.08 16.40
C ARG A 173 8.87 10.99 15.02
N PHE A 174 8.24 9.85 14.68
CA PHE A 174 7.48 9.71 13.44
C PHE A 174 6.30 10.69 13.43
N ALA A 175 5.51 10.73 14.52
CA ALA A 175 4.39 11.66 14.64
C ALA A 175 4.82 13.13 14.58
N GLU A 176 5.93 13.50 15.24
CA GLU A 176 6.51 14.85 15.20
C GLU A 176 6.91 15.23 13.78
N TYR A 177 7.62 14.34 13.07
CA TYR A 177 8.02 14.59 11.69
C TYR A 177 6.80 14.84 10.80
N VAL A 178 5.76 14.01 10.91
CA VAL A 178 4.52 14.17 10.13
C VAL A 178 3.81 15.47 10.48
N ARG A 179 3.67 15.81 11.77
CA ARG A 179 3.04 17.07 12.21
C ARG A 179 3.70 18.28 11.55
N ASP A 180 5.04 18.28 11.54
CA ASP A 180 5.87 19.41 11.15
C ASP A 180 6.02 19.53 9.62
N HIS A 181 5.97 18.42 8.87
CA HIS A 181 6.30 18.40 7.44
C HIS A 181 5.12 18.06 6.52
N LEU A 182 4.02 17.50 7.03
CA LEU A 182 2.82 17.28 6.23
C LEU A 182 2.18 18.64 5.93
N ALA A 183 1.79 18.85 4.66
CA ALA A 183 1.28 20.12 4.19
C ALA A 183 0.08 20.63 5.01
N PRO A 184 -0.05 21.95 5.23
CA PRO A 184 -1.20 22.53 5.92
C PRO A 184 -2.53 22.10 5.30
N GLY A 185 -3.55 21.88 6.14
CA GLY A 185 -4.88 21.45 5.72
C GLY A 185 -5.01 19.96 5.35
N ARG A 186 -3.91 19.19 5.32
CA ARG A 186 -3.94 17.73 5.19
C ARG A 186 -4.19 17.04 6.53
N LYS A 187 -4.89 15.92 6.50
CA LYS A 187 -5.07 15.02 7.65
C LYS A 187 -4.11 13.85 7.61
N VAL A 188 -3.72 13.33 8.77
CA VAL A 188 -3.01 12.06 8.92
C VAL A 188 -3.92 11.03 9.54
N TYR A 189 -3.97 9.85 8.93
CA TYR A 189 -4.64 8.66 9.42
C TYR A 189 -3.58 7.74 10.04
N VAL A 190 -3.81 7.24 11.26
CA VAL A 190 -2.84 6.38 11.96
C VAL A 190 -3.48 5.10 12.48
N GLU A 191 -2.81 3.97 12.25
CA GLU A 191 -3.21 2.63 12.67
C GLU A 191 -2.04 1.87 13.28
N MET A 192 -2.32 1.03 14.28
CA MET A 192 -1.32 0.12 14.85
C MET A 192 -1.25 -1.16 14.01
N SER A 193 -0.07 -1.48 13.48
CA SER A 193 0.21 -2.67 12.67
C SER A 193 -0.80 -2.84 11.53
N ASN A 194 -1.08 -4.08 11.13
CA ASN A 194 -2.05 -4.43 10.09
C ASN A 194 -2.69 -5.79 10.42
N GLU A 195 -4.00 -5.87 10.25
CA GLU A 195 -4.78 -7.11 10.39
C GLU A 195 -4.33 -8.01 11.54
N VAL A 196 -4.26 -7.47 12.76
CA VAL A 196 -3.80 -8.21 13.96
C VAL A 196 -4.69 -9.43 14.28
N TRP A 197 -5.80 -9.59 13.55
CA TRP A 197 -6.70 -10.74 13.56
C TRP A 197 -6.33 -11.86 12.57
N ASN A 198 -5.45 -11.61 11.61
CA ASN A 198 -5.13 -12.51 10.50
C ASN A 198 -3.91 -13.39 10.87
N TYR A 199 -4.14 -14.66 11.17
CA TYR A 199 -3.10 -15.60 11.61
C TYR A 199 -2.02 -15.90 10.55
N ASN A 200 -2.17 -15.43 9.31
CA ASN A 200 -1.08 -15.47 8.33
C ASN A 200 0.03 -14.46 8.64
N PHE A 201 -0.25 -13.42 9.45
CA PHE A 201 0.76 -12.45 9.87
C PHE A 201 1.33 -12.80 11.25
N PRO A 202 2.66 -12.67 11.46
CA PRO A 202 3.29 -12.97 12.75
C PRO A 202 2.71 -12.18 13.92
N VAL A 203 2.26 -10.93 13.68
CA VAL A 203 1.72 -10.05 14.72
C VAL A 203 0.51 -10.65 15.43
N THR A 204 -0.33 -11.42 14.74
CA THR A 204 -1.54 -12.04 15.32
C THR A 204 -1.17 -13.04 16.42
N ASN A 205 -0.18 -13.90 16.15
CA ASN A 205 0.31 -14.86 17.13
C ASN A 205 1.00 -14.15 18.30
N GLN A 206 1.77 -13.10 18.03
CA GLN A 206 2.42 -12.30 19.06
C GLN A 206 1.40 -11.61 19.97
N ALA A 207 0.42 -10.90 19.40
CA ALA A 207 -0.62 -10.20 20.15
C ALA A 207 -1.47 -11.18 20.99
N GLN A 208 -1.76 -12.36 20.46
CA GLN A 208 -2.41 -13.42 21.23
C GLN A 208 -1.57 -13.88 22.42
N ALA A 209 -0.28 -14.19 22.19
CA ALA A 209 0.61 -14.65 23.25
C ALA A 209 0.80 -13.60 24.35
N GLU A 210 0.99 -12.34 23.98
CA GLU A 210 1.07 -11.20 24.90
C GLU A 210 -0.23 -11.06 25.71
N GLY A 211 -1.39 -11.08 25.06
CA GLY A 211 -2.68 -10.94 25.74
C GLY A 211 -2.99 -12.10 26.70
N VAL A 212 -2.61 -13.33 26.34
CA VAL A 212 -2.74 -14.51 27.22
C VAL A 212 -1.79 -14.40 28.41
N ALA A 213 -0.54 -14.01 28.18
CA ALA A 213 0.45 -13.84 29.25
C ALA A 213 0.06 -12.76 30.26
N GLU A 214 -0.59 -11.69 29.79
CA GLU A 214 -1.14 -10.63 30.65
C GLU A 214 -2.47 -11.03 31.31
N GLY A 215 -3.09 -12.14 30.91
CA GLY A 215 -4.36 -12.60 31.48
C GLY A 215 -5.56 -11.74 31.06
N LEU A 216 -5.52 -11.10 29.88
CA LEU A 216 -6.57 -10.20 29.42
C LEU A 216 -7.91 -10.91 29.21
N SER A 217 -7.89 -12.18 28.83
CA SER A 217 -9.08 -13.01 28.66
C SER A 217 -8.74 -14.50 28.73
N PRO A 218 -9.65 -15.36 29.25
CA PRO A 218 -9.48 -16.82 29.21
C PRO A 218 -9.59 -17.40 27.79
N THR A 219 -10.21 -16.68 26.86
CA THR A 219 -10.27 -17.04 25.44
C THR A 219 -9.13 -16.37 24.68
N ALA A 220 -8.22 -17.15 24.10
CA ALA A 220 -7.01 -16.66 23.45
C ALA A 220 -7.28 -15.65 22.33
N GLY A 221 -8.25 -15.93 21.44
CA GLY A 221 -8.62 -14.99 20.38
C GLY A 221 -9.19 -13.66 20.90
N TYR A 222 -9.85 -13.65 22.05
CA TYR A 222 -10.33 -12.40 22.68
C TYR A 222 -9.18 -11.66 23.35
N ALA A 223 -8.25 -12.39 23.98
CA ALA A 223 -7.04 -11.81 24.55
C ALA A 223 -6.19 -11.11 23.48
N MET A 224 -6.13 -11.66 22.26
CA MET A 224 -5.51 -10.99 21.10
C MET A 224 -6.17 -9.64 20.79
N PHE A 225 -7.50 -9.58 20.68
CA PHE A 225 -8.21 -8.32 20.37
C PHE A 225 -8.07 -7.28 21.49
N MET A 226 -8.10 -7.70 22.74
CA MET A 226 -7.87 -6.82 23.89
C MET A 226 -6.44 -6.29 23.90
N ARG A 227 -5.46 -7.15 23.59
CA ARG A 227 -4.07 -6.75 23.46
C ARG A 227 -3.85 -5.77 22.31
N TYR A 228 -4.51 -5.99 21.19
CA TYR A 228 -4.55 -5.04 20.08
C TYR A 228 -5.12 -3.69 20.51
N ALA A 229 -6.24 -3.69 21.25
CA ALA A 229 -6.87 -2.49 21.78
C ALA A 229 -5.92 -1.69 22.69
N GLU A 230 -5.20 -2.35 23.60
CA GLU A 230 -4.18 -1.70 24.43
C GLU A 230 -3.08 -1.03 23.61
N LYS A 231 -2.50 -1.79 22.68
CA LYS A 231 -1.36 -1.32 21.88
C LYS A 231 -1.76 -0.18 20.95
N ALA A 232 -2.94 -0.26 20.34
CA ALA A 232 -3.50 0.83 19.54
C ALA A 232 -3.79 2.07 20.39
N THR A 233 -4.34 1.90 21.59
CA THR A 233 -4.62 3.00 22.53
C THR A 233 -3.35 3.70 23.00
N TRP A 234 -2.31 2.94 23.33
CA TRP A 234 -0.98 3.46 23.67
C TRP A 234 -0.41 4.33 22.54
N MET A 235 -0.40 3.81 21.31
CA MET A 235 0.04 4.58 20.15
C MET A 235 -0.80 5.84 19.95
N ASN A 236 -2.12 5.70 19.99
CA ASN A 236 -3.05 6.81 19.77
C ASN A 236 -2.90 7.91 20.84
N LYS A 237 -2.54 7.57 22.08
CA LYS A 237 -2.20 8.55 23.13
C LYS A 237 -0.98 9.38 22.76
N ILE A 238 0.08 8.76 22.25
CA ILE A 238 1.30 9.47 21.80
C ILE A 238 0.97 10.43 20.66
N TRP A 239 0.25 9.95 19.63
CA TRP A 239 -0.16 10.79 18.50
C TRP A 239 -1.08 11.94 18.94
N THR A 240 -2.00 11.68 19.89
CA THR A 240 -2.88 12.72 20.45
C THR A 240 -2.08 13.82 21.15
N ASP A 241 -1.07 13.49 21.94
CA ASP A 241 -0.20 14.49 22.60
C ASP A 241 0.61 15.30 21.59
N VAL A 242 1.18 14.65 20.56
CA VAL A 242 1.95 15.33 19.51
C VAL A 242 1.09 16.31 18.71
N PHE A 243 -0.16 15.95 18.40
CA PHE A 243 -1.11 16.76 17.63
C PHE A 243 -2.04 17.62 18.49
N LYS A 244 -1.81 17.75 19.80
CA LYS A 244 -2.74 18.48 20.70
C LYS A 244 -3.01 19.94 20.33
N ALA A 245 -2.08 20.59 19.63
CA ALA A 245 -2.24 21.95 19.14
C ALA A 245 -3.21 22.05 17.95
N ASP A 246 -3.36 20.97 17.18
CA ASP A 246 -4.29 20.88 16.05
C ASP A 246 -4.83 19.44 15.91
N PRO A 247 -5.73 19.02 16.82
CA PRO A 247 -6.27 17.66 16.81
C PRO A 247 -7.13 17.38 15.57
N SER A 248 -7.57 18.42 14.85
CA SER A 248 -8.41 18.28 13.65
C SER A 248 -7.68 17.60 12.47
N ARG A 249 -6.33 17.62 12.50
CA ARG A 249 -5.47 16.95 11.50
C ARG A 249 -5.27 15.47 11.76
N LEU A 250 -5.65 14.94 12.92
CA LEU A 250 -5.37 13.55 13.29
C LEU A 250 -6.64 12.69 13.20
N VAL A 251 -6.53 11.50 12.59
CA VAL A 251 -7.55 10.45 12.58
C VAL A 251 -6.95 9.16 13.12
N ARG A 252 -7.41 8.73 14.30
CA ARG A 252 -6.92 7.53 15.01
C ARG A 252 -7.81 6.33 14.72
N ILE A 253 -7.20 5.22 14.31
CA ILE A 253 -7.92 4.09 13.72
C ILE A 253 -7.62 2.80 14.47
N VAL A 254 -8.64 1.95 14.59
CA VAL A 254 -8.52 0.54 14.91
C VAL A 254 -9.17 -0.29 13.82
N ALA A 255 -8.58 -1.44 13.50
CA ALA A 255 -8.98 -2.29 12.39
C ALA A 255 -9.41 -3.69 12.85
N THR A 256 -10.37 -4.29 12.13
CA THR A 256 -10.71 -5.72 12.31
C THR A 256 -11.27 -6.37 11.04
N GLN A 257 -11.58 -7.66 11.10
CA GLN A 257 -12.12 -8.41 9.98
C GLN A 257 -13.55 -7.98 9.65
N ASN A 258 -13.86 -7.78 8.37
CA ASN A 258 -15.20 -7.38 7.92
C ASN A 258 -16.31 -8.37 8.32
N ASN A 259 -15.99 -9.65 8.41
CA ASN A 259 -16.93 -10.70 8.79
C ASN A 259 -17.11 -10.87 10.31
N ASN A 260 -16.44 -10.06 11.14
CA ASN A 260 -16.45 -10.19 12.58
C ASN A 260 -16.85 -8.88 13.30
N PRO A 261 -18.13 -8.47 13.22
CA PRO A 261 -18.59 -7.26 13.91
C PRO A 261 -18.45 -7.34 15.45
N ALA A 262 -18.43 -8.54 16.03
CA ALA A 262 -18.19 -8.71 17.47
C ALA A 262 -16.79 -8.26 17.88
N ALA A 263 -15.79 -8.38 16.99
CA ALA A 263 -14.45 -7.87 17.27
C ALA A 263 -14.41 -6.34 17.37
N VAL A 264 -15.29 -5.62 16.67
CA VAL A 264 -15.40 -4.17 16.84
C VAL A 264 -15.81 -3.82 18.28
N GLU A 265 -16.81 -4.53 18.80
CA GLU A 265 -17.28 -4.36 20.19
C GLU A 265 -16.18 -4.72 21.19
N MET A 266 -15.46 -5.83 20.97
CA MET A 266 -14.36 -6.24 21.85
C MET A 266 -13.23 -5.21 21.89
N ILE A 267 -12.88 -4.60 20.76
CA ILE A 267 -11.81 -3.61 20.69
C ILE A 267 -12.26 -2.28 21.31
N LEU A 268 -13.41 -1.74 20.90
CA LEU A 268 -13.85 -0.43 21.38
C LEU A 268 -14.31 -0.45 22.84
N GLY A 269 -14.94 -1.54 23.27
CA GLY A 269 -15.41 -1.73 24.64
C GLY A 269 -14.30 -2.04 25.64
N PHE A 270 -13.06 -2.26 25.18
CA PHE A 270 -11.96 -2.54 26.06
C PHE A 270 -11.41 -1.25 26.70
N ARG A 271 -11.61 -1.12 28.02
CA ARG A 271 -11.09 -0.02 28.85
C ARG A 271 -11.39 1.36 28.24
N ASP A 272 -10.36 2.15 27.92
CA ASP A 272 -10.46 3.50 27.40
C ASP A 272 -10.24 3.60 25.88
N THR A 273 -10.20 2.47 25.15
CA THR A 273 -9.89 2.47 23.71
C THR A 273 -10.83 3.37 22.91
N ALA A 274 -12.14 3.35 23.19
CA ALA A 274 -13.09 4.24 22.52
C ALA A 274 -12.79 5.73 22.72
N GLN A 275 -12.06 6.16 23.75
CA GLN A 275 -11.72 7.58 23.95
C GLN A 275 -10.61 8.06 23.00
N TYR A 276 -9.78 7.13 22.53
CA TYR A 276 -8.58 7.40 21.72
C TYR A 276 -8.72 6.93 20.26
N VAL A 277 -9.94 6.66 19.81
CA VAL A 277 -10.24 6.21 18.45
C VAL A 277 -11.27 7.14 17.82
N ASP A 278 -11.07 7.46 16.55
CA ASP A 278 -11.96 8.30 15.74
C ASP A 278 -12.74 7.47 14.70
N ALA A 279 -12.13 6.40 14.18
CA ALA A 279 -12.74 5.49 13.22
C ALA A 279 -12.39 4.03 13.47
N VAL A 280 -13.36 3.15 13.20
CA VAL A 280 -13.13 1.71 13.02
C VAL A 280 -12.99 1.44 11.54
N SER A 281 -12.05 0.56 11.18
CA SER A 281 -11.87 0.11 9.81
C SER A 281 -12.04 -1.40 9.65
N THR A 282 -12.58 -1.84 8.52
CA THR A 282 -12.53 -3.26 8.10
C THR A 282 -12.09 -3.41 6.64
N ALA A 283 -11.85 -4.65 6.20
CA ALA A 283 -11.56 -4.98 4.80
C ALA A 283 -12.75 -5.60 4.05
N PRO A 284 -13.67 -4.80 3.47
CA PRO A 284 -14.85 -5.25 2.72
C PRO A 284 -14.56 -5.86 1.33
N TYR A 285 -13.61 -6.79 1.22
CA TYR A 285 -13.39 -7.50 -0.03
C TYR A 285 -14.60 -8.32 -0.50
N PHE A 286 -14.88 -8.29 -1.80
CA PHE A 286 -15.82 -9.22 -2.46
C PHE A 286 -15.07 -10.29 -3.24
N GLY A 287 -15.69 -11.46 -3.45
CA GLY A 287 -15.14 -12.51 -4.31
C GLY A 287 -14.17 -13.51 -3.65
N GLY A 288 -13.82 -13.32 -2.36
CA GLY A 288 -12.91 -14.21 -1.62
C GLY A 288 -13.34 -15.67 -1.53
N ALA A 289 -14.65 -15.94 -1.67
CA ALA A 289 -15.23 -17.27 -1.65
C ALA A 289 -15.84 -17.70 -3.00
N THR A 290 -15.54 -16.97 -4.08
CA THR A 290 -16.13 -17.22 -5.42
C THR A 290 -15.96 -18.67 -5.86
N PHE A 291 -14.79 -19.26 -5.56
CA PHE A 291 -14.44 -20.64 -5.94
C PHE A 291 -14.47 -21.62 -4.76
N ALA A 292 -15.34 -21.38 -3.77
CA ALA A 292 -15.54 -22.30 -2.65
C ALA A 292 -16.78 -23.19 -2.84
N GLY A 293 -16.80 -24.35 -2.17
CA GLY A 293 -17.95 -25.24 -2.12
C GLY A 293 -18.45 -25.66 -3.51
N THR A 294 -19.76 -25.53 -3.76
CA THR A 294 -20.39 -25.92 -5.03
C THR A 294 -19.96 -25.06 -6.22
N ARG A 295 -19.32 -23.89 -6.01
CA ARG A 295 -18.80 -23.02 -7.06
C ARG A 295 -17.38 -23.38 -7.49
N ALA A 296 -16.70 -24.27 -6.77
CA ALA A 296 -15.25 -24.51 -6.91
C ALA A 296 -14.81 -24.97 -8.30
N THR A 297 -15.66 -25.71 -9.02
CA THR A 297 -15.37 -26.25 -10.36
C THR A 297 -15.92 -25.38 -11.49
N ILE A 298 -16.65 -24.31 -11.19
CA ILE A 298 -17.27 -23.45 -12.20
C ILE A 298 -16.22 -22.53 -12.81
N THR A 299 -16.05 -22.62 -14.13
CA THR A 299 -15.09 -21.81 -14.90
C THR A 299 -15.77 -20.92 -15.94
N ASP A 300 -17.08 -21.07 -16.16
CA ASP A 300 -17.85 -20.20 -17.04
C ASP A 300 -17.95 -18.78 -16.48
N SER A 301 -17.62 -17.82 -17.33
CA SER A 301 -17.58 -16.41 -16.98
C SER A 301 -18.96 -15.83 -16.62
N ALA A 302 -20.06 -16.28 -17.23
CA ALA A 302 -21.39 -15.74 -16.92
C ALA A 302 -21.81 -16.06 -15.48
N ASN A 303 -21.66 -17.31 -15.07
CA ASN A 303 -21.91 -17.74 -13.69
C ASN A 303 -20.96 -17.05 -12.70
N ILE A 304 -19.67 -16.94 -13.03
CA ILE A 304 -18.69 -16.27 -12.16
C ILE A 304 -19.11 -14.82 -11.90
N PHE A 305 -19.51 -14.05 -12.92
CA PHE A 305 -19.95 -12.66 -12.72
C PHE A 305 -21.28 -12.54 -11.97
N ALA A 306 -22.17 -13.53 -12.09
CA ALA A 306 -23.36 -13.61 -11.24
C ALA A 306 -22.97 -13.81 -9.77
N PHE A 307 -22.05 -14.74 -9.47
CA PHE A 307 -21.54 -14.96 -8.12
C PHE A 307 -20.83 -13.72 -7.55
N LEU A 308 -20.02 -13.03 -8.35
CA LEU A 308 -19.35 -11.80 -7.92
C LEU A 308 -20.35 -10.70 -7.57
N SER A 309 -21.46 -10.60 -8.30
CA SER A 309 -22.53 -9.67 -7.99
C SER A 309 -23.13 -9.95 -6.60
N GLU A 310 -23.41 -11.21 -6.28
CA GLU A 310 -23.89 -11.60 -4.94
C GLU A 310 -22.83 -11.36 -3.85
N ASP A 311 -21.56 -11.66 -4.16
CA ASP A 311 -20.45 -11.46 -3.22
C ASP A 311 -20.22 -9.98 -2.89
N VAL A 312 -20.50 -9.06 -3.83
CA VAL A 312 -20.53 -7.61 -3.57
C VAL A 312 -21.58 -7.27 -2.53
N ASP A 313 -22.80 -7.78 -2.68
CA ASP A 313 -23.90 -7.51 -1.73
C ASP A 313 -23.57 -8.06 -0.34
N LEU A 314 -22.96 -9.26 -0.29
CA LEU A 314 -22.51 -9.87 0.94
C LEU A 314 -21.41 -9.06 1.64
N ALA A 315 -20.43 -8.54 0.89
CA ALA A 315 -19.35 -7.72 1.44
C ALA A 315 -19.88 -6.43 2.08
N ILE A 316 -20.82 -5.75 1.40
CA ILE A 316 -21.46 -4.53 1.91
C ILE A 316 -22.37 -4.82 3.11
N SER A 317 -23.13 -5.92 3.09
CA SER A 317 -23.96 -6.34 4.23
C SER A 317 -23.13 -6.57 5.49
N LYS A 318 -21.96 -7.19 5.36
CA LYS A 318 -21.01 -7.38 6.48
C LYS A 318 -20.44 -6.05 6.97
N ALA A 319 -20.07 -5.17 6.06
CA ALA A 319 -19.60 -3.82 6.38
C ALA A 319 -20.64 -3.01 7.18
N LEU A 320 -21.91 -3.10 6.80
CA LEU A 320 -23.02 -2.47 7.53
C LEU A 320 -23.13 -2.96 8.97
N LYS A 321 -22.93 -4.26 9.23
CA LYS A 321 -22.95 -4.79 10.61
C LYS A 321 -21.84 -4.16 11.45
N ALA A 322 -20.63 -4.06 10.91
CA ALA A 322 -19.51 -3.40 11.60
C ALA A 322 -19.77 -1.89 11.81
N LYS A 323 -20.33 -1.21 10.80
CA LYS A 323 -20.78 0.20 10.90
C LYS A 323 -21.74 0.42 12.05
N VAL A 324 -22.77 -0.43 12.18
CA VAL A 324 -23.76 -0.34 13.27
C VAL A 324 -23.09 -0.47 14.64
N VAL A 325 -22.09 -1.35 14.79
CA VAL A 325 -21.33 -1.45 16.05
C VAL A 325 -20.53 -0.17 16.31
N ALA A 326 -19.77 0.31 15.33
CA ALA A 326 -18.97 1.54 15.48
C ALA A 326 -19.84 2.76 15.87
N GLN A 327 -21.04 2.87 15.30
CA GLN A 327 -21.99 3.95 15.59
C GLN A 327 -22.50 3.92 17.04
N ARG A 328 -22.64 2.75 17.67
CA ARG A 328 -23.00 2.66 19.11
C ARG A 328 -21.96 3.31 20.02
N TYR A 329 -20.70 3.36 19.58
CA TYR A 329 -19.60 4.02 20.27
C TYR A 329 -19.35 5.46 19.78
N GLY A 330 -20.24 5.99 18.92
CA GLY A 330 -20.07 7.31 18.31
C GLY A 330 -18.86 7.42 17.37
N LYS A 331 -18.42 6.31 16.76
CA LYS A 331 -17.24 6.25 15.89
C LYS A 331 -17.62 6.17 14.43
N ARG A 332 -16.74 6.73 13.59
CA ARG A 332 -16.82 6.54 12.13
C ARG A 332 -16.54 5.09 11.78
N TYR A 333 -17.00 4.69 10.61
CA TYR A 333 -16.70 3.39 10.03
C TYR A 333 -16.19 3.58 8.61
N ILE A 334 -14.98 3.10 8.34
CA ILE A 334 -14.25 3.26 7.08
C ILE A 334 -13.74 1.89 6.56
N GLY A 335 -13.29 1.82 5.32
CA GLY A 335 -12.63 0.63 4.76
C GLY A 335 -11.12 0.82 4.68
N TYR A 336 -10.32 -0.02 5.36
CA TYR A 336 -8.85 0.03 5.25
C TYR A 336 -8.33 -0.67 4.00
N GLU A 337 -9.13 -1.55 3.41
CA GLU A 337 -8.85 -2.29 2.19
C GLU A 337 -10.15 -2.71 1.50
N GLY A 338 -10.23 -2.59 0.18
CA GLY A 338 -11.43 -2.92 -0.56
C GLY A 338 -11.15 -3.28 -2.01
N GLY A 339 -12.21 -3.73 -2.67
CA GLY A 339 -12.16 -4.25 -4.03
C GLY A 339 -12.36 -5.75 -4.07
N GLN A 340 -11.93 -6.36 -5.17
CA GLN A 340 -12.08 -7.80 -5.37
C GLN A 340 -10.96 -8.60 -4.68
N HIS A 341 -11.27 -9.81 -4.24
CA HIS A 341 -10.38 -10.84 -3.70
C HIS A 341 -10.63 -12.18 -4.42
N VAL A 342 -10.77 -12.16 -5.74
CA VAL A 342 -10.92 -13.38 -6.55
C VAL A 342 -9.57 -14.09 -6.61
N VAL A 343 -9.49 -15.27 -6.02
CA VAL A 343 -8.28 -16.12 -6.00
C VAL A 343 -8.66 -17.54 -6.39
N ASN A 344 -7.86 -18.14 -7.27
CA ASN A 344 -7.91 -19.55 -7.62
C ASN A 344 -6.48 -20.03 -7.88
N ARG A 345 -5.83 -20.61 -6.86
CA ARG A 345 -4.42 -21.03 -6.93
C ARG A 345 -4.15 -22.07 -8.02
N GLY A 346 -5.14 -22.91 -8.33
CA GLY A 346 -5.03 -23.93 -9.38
C GLY A 346 -5.24 -23.38 -10.79
N ASN A 347 -5.74 -22.16 -10.94
CA ASN A 347 -6.04 -21.56 -12.24
C ASN A 347 -5.81 -20.03 -12.25
N PRO A 348 -4.55 -19.57 -12.17
CA PRO A 348 -4.22 -18.14 -12.22
C PRO A 348 -4.61 -17.50 -13.56
N THR A 349 -4.63 -18.26 -14.66
CA THR A 349 -5.10 -17.77 -15.97
C THR A 349 -6.58 -17.37 -15.95
N LEU A 350 -7.42 -18.16 -15.27
CA LEU A 350 -8.83 -17.80 -15.06
C LEU A 350 -8.98 -16.55 -14.20
N VAL A 351 -8.19 -16.42 -13.13
CA VAL A 351 -8.18 -15.20 -12.29
C VAL A 351 -7.82 -13.98 -13.13
N ALA A 352 -6.77 -14.07 -13.96
CA ALA A 352 -6.38 -13.00 -14.86
C ALA A 352 -7.47 -12.67 -15.88
N ALA A 353 -8.12 -13.68 -16.48
CA ALA A 353 -9.21 -13.49 -17.44
C ALA A 353 -10.41 -12.76 -16.80
N ILE A 354 -10.84 -13.15 -15.59
CA ILE A 354 -11.93 -12.48 -14.85
C ILE A 354 -11.59 -11.03 -14.57
N ASN A 355 -10.35 -10.74 -14.18
CA ASN A 355 -9.94 -9.39 -13.80
C ASN A 355 -9.70 -8.46 -14.99
N ARG A 356 -9.47 -9.01 -16.19
CA ARG A 356 -9.38 -8.27 -17.46
C ARG A 356 -10.72 -8.16 -18.20
N ASP A 357 -11.70 -9.00 -17.86
CA ASP A 357 -13.02 -8.99 -18.48
C ASP A 357 -13.72 -7.63 -18.25
N PRO A 358 -14.34 -7.03 -19.28
CA PRO A 358 -15.03 -5.76 -19.16
C PRO A 358 -16.09 -5.72 -18.05
N ARG A 359 -16.75 -6.83 -17.72
CA ARG A 359 -17.77 -6.90 -16.64
C ARG A 359 -17.20 -6.66 -15.24
N MET A 360 -15.88 -6.74 -15.06
CA MET A 360 -15.23 -6.32 -13.81
C MET A 360 -15.41 -4.82 -13.54
N TYR A 361 -15.59 -4.01 -14.59
CA TYR A 361 -15.99 -2.61 -14.47
C TYR A 361 -17.32 -2.50 -13.73
N ASP A 362 -18.33 -3.28 -14.14
CA ASP A 362 -19.67 -3.25 -13.57
C ASP A 362 -19.66 -3.71 -12.10
N MET A 363 -18.84 -4.70 -11.75
CA MET A 363 -18.67 -5.14 -10.36
C MET A 363 -18.11 -4.04 -9.47
N TYR A 364 -17.07 -3.32 -9.93
CA TYR A 364 -16.53 -2.18 -9.17
C TYR A 364 -17.53 -1.01 -9.12
N ARG A 365 -18.29 -0.74 -10.19
CA ARG A 365 -19.35 0.28 -10.17
C ARG A 365 -20.43 -0.06 -9.15
N LYS A 366 -20.91 -1.30 -9.13
CA LYS A 366 -21.88 -1.79 -8.14
C LYS A 366 -21.33 -1.63 -6.72
N TYR A 367 -20.11 -2.12 -6.49
CA TYR A 367 -19.45 -2.10 -5.19
C TYR A 367 -19.25 -0.68 -4.64
N LEU A 368 -18.68 0.22 -5.45
CA LEU A 368 -18.44 1.62 -5.05
C LEU A 368 -19.74 2.40 -4.85
N THR A 369 -20.76 2.15 -5.69
CA THR A 369 -22.08 2.79 -5.52
C THR A 369 -22.77 2.32 -4.24
N ALA A 370 -22.73 1.02 -3.95
CA ALA A 370 -23.29 0.45 -2.73
C ALA A 370 -22.55 0.92 -1.48
N TRP A 371 -21.21 1.02 -1.54
CA TRP A 371 -20.41 1.61 -0.47
C TRP A 371 -20.82 3.07 -0.22
N ASN A 372 -20.91 3.89 -1.27
CA ASN A 372 -21.29 5.30 -1.14
C ASN A 372 -22.68 5.48 -0.52
N SER A 373 -23.68 4.71 -0.98
CA SER A 373 -25.06 4.89 -0.54
C SER A 373 -25.35 4.27 0.83
N GLN A 374 -24.70 3.17 1.21
CA GLN A 374 -24.99 2.45 2.45
C GLN A 374 -23.98 2.74 3.57
N ILE A 375 -22.72 2.96 3.21
CA ILE A 375 -21.64 3.26 4.15
C ILE A 375 -21.34 4.76 4.19
N GLY A 376 -21.04 5.39 3.06
CA GLY A 376 -20.92 6.84 2.94
C GLY A 376 -19.72 7.46 3.66
N ASP A 377 -18.61 6.73 3.79
CA ASP A 377 -17.34 7.25 4.35
C ASP A 377 -16.15 6.70 3.54
N LEU A 378 -14.92 6.98 3.98
CA LEU A 378 -13.67 6.61 3.31
C LEU A 378 -13.55 5.09 3.09
N MET A 379 -13.10 4.71 1.91
CA MET A 379 -12.57 3.38 1.62
C MET A 379 -11.31 3.49 0.77
N THR A 380 -10.26 2.81 1.20
CA THR A 380 -9.08 2.56 0.38
C THR A 380 -9.28 1.26 -0.41
N LEU A 381 -8.81 1.24 -1.65
CA LEU A 381 -8.69 0.02 -2.45
C LEU A 381 -7.27 -0.51 -2.31
N TYR A 382 -7.09 -1.83 -2.20
CA TYR A 382 -5.83 -2.43 -1.72
C TYR A 382 -4.58 -1.93 -2.46
N ALA A 383 -4.56 -2.00 -3.79
CA ALA A 383 -3.39 -1.63 -4.57
C ALA A 383 -3.74 -0.84 -5.84
N ALA A 384 -3.01 0.27 -6.04
CA ALA A 384 -3.10 1.04 -7.28
C ALA A 384 -2.52 0.25 -8.48
N THR A 385 -1.36 -0.39 -8.30
CA THR A 385 -0.67 -1.21 -9.30
C THR A 385 -0.24 -2.54 -8.67
N GLY A 386 -0.45 -3.66 -9.37
CA GLY A 386 0.03 -4.97 -8.93
C GLY A 386 -0.22 -6.05 -9.99
N SER A 387 0.77 -6.91 -10.21
CA SER A 387 0.68 -8.04 -11.15
C SER A 387 -0.40 -9.03 -10.74
N PHE A 388 -0.85 -9.83 -11.71
CA PHE A 388 -1.79 -10.93 -11.47
C PHE A 388 -1.05 -12.24 -11.38
N ASP A 389 -1.22 -12.96 -10.27
CA ASP A 389 -0.59 -14.26 -10.04
C ASP A 389 -1.49 -15.18 -9.21
N GLN A 390 -0.93 -16.31 -8.76
CA GLN A 390 -1.62 -17.31 -7.94
C GLN A 390 -2.07 -16.80 -6.56
N TYR A 391 -1.50 -15.69 -6.07
CA TYR A 391 -1.86 -15.03 -4.82
C TYR A 391 -2.89 -13.93 -5.01
N GLY A 392 -3.22 -13.57 -6.26
CA GLY A 392 -4.38 -12.76 -6.60
C GLY A 392 -4.11 -11.74 -7.69
N ALA A 393 -5.12 -10.91 -7.93
CA ALA A 393 -5.12 -9.88 -8.96
C ALA A 393 -5.50 -8.53 -8.35
N TRP A 394 -4.77 -8.07 -7.35
CA TRP A 394 -5.24 -7.01 -6.47
C TRP A 394 -5.22 -5.60 -7.08
N GLY A 395 -4.25 -5.34 -7.95
CA GLY A 395 -4.06 -4.03 -8.57
C GLY A 395 -5.27 -3.55 -9.37
N LEU A 396 -5.55 -2.24 -9.32
CA LEU A 396 -6.46 -1.59 -10.28
C LEU A 396 -5.92 -1.66 -11.72
N ARG A 397 -4.60 -1.78 -11.85
CA ARG A 397 -3.83 -2.06 -13.07
C ARG A 397 -2.65 -2.99 -12.76
N GLU A 398 -2.09 -3.63 -13.76
CA GLU A 398 -0.97 -4.58 -13.63
C GLU A 398 0.40 -3.88 -13.60
N TYR A 399 0.52 -2.78 -14.35
CA TYR A 399 1.74 -1.98 -14.42
C TYR A 399 1.43 -0.49 -14.54
N THR A 400 2.37 0.35 -14.13
CA THR A 400 2.21 1.80 -14.20
C THR A 400 2.28 2.26 -15.65
N GLY A 401 1.33 3.10 -16.08
CA GLY A 401 1.20 3.51 -17.49
C GLY A 401 0.26 2.64 -18.33
N GLN A 402 -0.26 1.53 -17.80
CA GLN A 402 -1.27 0.71 -18.50
C GLN A 402 -2.49 1.55 -18.89
N SER A 403 -2.99 1.32 -20.12
CA SER A 403 -4.07 2.11 -20.69
C SER A 403 -5.37 1.96 -19.90
N LEU A 404 -6.19 3.02 -19.90
CA LEU A 404 -7.49 2.99 -19.20
C LEU A 404 -8.48 2.02 -19.86
N ALA A 405 -8.35 1.79 -21.17
CA ALA A 405 -9.18 0.86 -21.91
C ALA A 405 -9.02 -0.59 -21.42
N GLU A 406 -7.79 -0.97 -21.02
CA GLU A 406 -7.42 -2.32 -20.58
C GLU A 406 -7.53 -2.52 -19.06
N THR A 407 -7.95 -1.50 -18.30
CA THR A 407 -7.98 -1.53 -16.83
C THR A 407 -9.41 -1.33 -16.31
N PRO A 408 -10.29 -2.34 -16.41
CA PRO A 408 -11.71 -2.19 -16.08
C PRO A 408 -11.95 -1.70 -14.65
N LYS A 409 -11.15 -2.17 -13.68
CA LYS A 409 -11.21 -1.72 -12.28
C LYS A 409 -10.85 -0.24 -12.15
N ARG A 410 -9.70 0.18 -12.70
CA ARG A 410 -9.24 1.58 -12.66
C ARG A 410 -10.24 2.50 -13.34
N ARG A 411 -10.80 2.10 -14.49
CA ARG A 411 -11.83 2.86 -15.20
C ARG A 411 -13.08 3.05 -14.34
N ALA A 412 -13.57 2.00 -13.67
CA ALA A 412 -14.71 2.11 -12.77
C ALA A 412 -14.46 3.08 -11.61
N VAL A 413 -13.25 3.07 -11.04
CA VAL A 413 -12.82 3.98 -9.98
C VAL A 413 -12.72 5.43 -10.48
N GLN A 414 -12.10 5.67 -11.63
CA GLN A 414 -12.02 7.02 -12.19
C GLN A 414 -13.40 7.60 -12.54
N ASP A 415 -14.30 6.78 -13.10
CA ASP A 415 -15.69 7.17 -13.36
C ASP A 415 -16.52 7.37 -12.08
N TYR A 416 -16.10 6.78 -10.97
CA TYR A 416 -16.71 7.01 -9.67
C TYR A 416 -16.25 8.36 -9.09
N LEU A 417 -14.95 8.64 -9.16
CA LEU A 417 -14.36 9.88 -8.64
C LEU A 417 -14.70 11.12 -9.48
N SER A 418 -14.92 10.97 -10.79
CA SER A 418 -15.29 12.09 -11.68
C SER A 418 -16.75 12.52 -11.55
N ARG A 419 -17.61 11.64 -11.04
CA ARG A 419 -19.00 11.97 -10.70
C ARG A 419 -19.00 12.59 -9.31
N ALA A 420 -18.70 13.88 -9.25
CA ALA A 420 -19.03 14.67 -8.07
C ALA A 420 -20.55 14.56 -7.84
N TYR A 421 -20.93 13.89 -6.75
CA TYR A 421 -22.28 13.97 -6.20
C TYR A 421 -22.37 15.17 -5.27
#